data_AF-A0A8J6J314-F1
#
_entry.id   AF-A0A8J6J314-F1
#
_cell.length_a   1.000
_cell.length_b   1.000
_cell.length_c   1.000
_cell.angle_alpha   90.00
_cell.angle_beta   90.00
_cell.angle_gamma   90.00
#
_symmetry.space_group_name_H-M   'P 1'
#
loop_
_entity.id
_entity.type
_entity.pdbx_description
1 polymer ?
#
loop_
_entity_poly.entity_id
_entity_poly.type
_entity_poly.pdbx_seq_one_letter_code
_entity_poly.pdbx_strand_id
1 'polypeptide(L)'
;MMKRILSLALALALGTTLLSGCSKGDGSEDSSTSGSSADTSAPSEVEPMDLTGVTDPYQATAGVPGNTVVAKVGDYEITAESLLYWLNYNIEYQLQQYAMFGLTDLPWDSETEDGTLADTLKNAALQIAAYYRLVPELCAEKGLSPDQEMLDQVAAFLDSAVQELGGQETMEHYFWASMMTPDQFRSMYEGVSLDEQLQELYYGEGSEGYPTDAEVLSYAQDELGVYRAKHILLLTKDMEQTVTNEDGTTGYAPLDDATVAEKKALADDLLAQLRAAEDPIALFDELMNEHSEDSGLAANPDGYTTTKGQMVPEFENTALALKDGEISDVVESTYGYHIILRLPLDPADYRGQMVADKMEILSQQWLDEYGVVPTEAFEQIDPITFRTQVTALQAAVQQEIAAIYEAAEDDADSSAPSDGSSPATDSSSASGSQG
;
A
#
# COMPACT_ATOMS: atom_id res chain seq x y z
N MET A 1 -16.01 2.27 9.51
CA MET A 1 -14.93 1.49 8.87
C MET A 1 -14.69 2.05 7.46
N MET A 2 -14.64 3.38 7.36
CA MET A 2 -14.46 4.17 6.14
C MET A 2 -13.18 4.98 6.39
N LYS A 3 -12.06 4.47 5.90
CA LYS A 3 -10.78 5.16 5.82
C LYS A 3 -10.19 4.74 4.48
N ARG A 4 -9.63 5.71 3.73
CA ARG A 4 -9.07 5.62 2.37
C ARG A 4 -10.07 5.99 1.26
N ILE A 5 -10.38 7.28 1.12
CA ILE A 5 -10.83 7.80 -0.18
C ILE A 5 -9.84 8.82 -0.74
N LEU A 6 -8.99 9.45 0.07
CA LEU A 6 -8.08 10.48 -0.46
C LEU A 6 -6.62 10.43 -0.05
N SER A 7 -6.11 9.25 0.28
CA SER A 7 -4.67 8.95 0.27
C SER A 7 -4.33 8.15 -0.99
N LEU A 8 -4.61 8.73 -2.16
CA LEU A 8 -4.24 8.20 -3.47
C LEU A 8 -2.94 8.89 -3.90
N ALA A 9 -1.87 8.65 -3.12
CA ALA A 9 -0.53 8.75 -3.68
C ALA A 9 -0.51 7.76 -4.84
N LEU A 10 -0.43 8.29 -6.07
CA LEU A 10 -0.41 7.54 -7.31
C LEU A 10 0.84 6.65 -7.33
N ALA A 11 0.79 5.51 -6.64
CA ALA A 11 1.72 4.42 -6.81
C ALA A 11 1.37 3.75 -8.14
N LEU A 12 1.75 4.42 -9.22
CA LEU A 12 1.72 3.89 -10.57
C LEU A 12 2.81 2.81 -10.67
N ALA A 13 2.59 1.67 -10.03
CA ALA A 13 3.33 0.45 -10.29
C ALA A 13 2.80 -0.15 -11.60
N LEU A 14 2.99 0.55 -12.72
CA LEU A 14 3.00 -0.11 -14.02
C LEU A 14 4.22 -1.04 -14.03
N GLY A 15 3.91 -2.34 -14.05
CA GLY A 15 4.79 -3.49 -14.26
C GLY A 15 6.29 -3.24 -14.40
N THR A 16 7.03 -3.41 -13.32
CA THR A 16 8.45 -3.83 -13.38
C THR A 16 8.67 -5.22 -12.79
N THR A 17 7.62 -5.94 -12.38
CA THR A 17 7.73 -7.31 -11.84
C THR A 17 7.57 -8.44 -12.86
N LEU A 18 7.46 -8.16 -14.17
CA LEU A 18 7.55 -9.20 -15.20
C LEU A 18 8.96 -9.40 -15.77
N LEU A 19 9.99 -8.70 -15.27
CA LEU A 19 11.36 -8.78 -15.81
C LEU A 19 12.41 -9.36 -14.84
N SER A 20 12.03 -10.21 -13.90
CA SER A 20 13.01 -10.95 -13.07
C SER A 20 12.61 -12.41 -12.90
N GLY A 21 12.79 -13.18 -13.99
CA GLY A 21 12.43 -14.59 -14.03
C GLY A 21 13.27 -15.47 -14.96
N CYS A 22 14.50 -15.08 -15.32
CA CYS A 22 15.43 -15.96 -16.05
C CYS A 22 16.84 -15.88 -15.44
N SER A 23 17.00 -16.42 -14.23
CA SER A 23 18.32 -16.81 -13.73
C SER A 23 18.65 -18.20 -14.27
N LYS A 24 19.69 -18.23 -15.10
CA LYS A 24 20.29 -19.42 -15.69
C LYS A 24 20.94 -20.25 -14.57
N GLY A 25 20.21 -21.24 -14.06
CA GLY A 25 20.73 -22.23 -13.13
C GLY A 25 21.41 -23.38 -13.87
N ASP A 26 22.74 -23.40 -13.87
CA ASP A 26 23.52 -24.59 -14.22
C ASP A 26 24.04 -25.20 -12.90
N GLY A 27 23.81 -26.49 -12.67
CA GLY A 27 24.32 -27.21 -11.51
C GLY A 27 23.33 -28.16 -10.85
N SER A 28 23.40 -29.42 -11.26
CA SER A 28 22.75 -30.61 -10.73
C SER A 28 22.83 -30.77 -9.20
N GLU A 29 21.76 -31.32 -8.60
CA GLU A 29 21.84 -32.46 -7.68
C GLU A 29 20.44 -33.04 -7.38
N ASP A 30 20.36 -34.38 -7.47
CA ASP A 30 19.16 -35.21 -7.32
C ASP A 30 18.45 -35.07 -5.97
N SER A 31 17.12 -35.02 -5.97
CA SER A 31 16.33 -35.92 -5.10
C SER A 31 14.90 -36.08 -5.59
N SER A 32 14.51 -37.33 -5.74
CA SER A 32 13.19 -37.78 -6.14
C SER A 32 12.23 -37.75 -4.95
N THR A 33 11.05 -37.17 -5.12
CA THR A 33 9.87 -37.51 -4.32
C THR A 33 8.62 -37.33 -5.17
N SER A 34 7.96 -38.45 -5.48
CA SER A 34 6.65 -38.45 -6.11
C SER A 34 5.60 -37.95 -5.12
N GLY A 35 4.88 -36.89 -5.47
CA GLY A 35 3.73 -36.38 -4.74
C GLY A 35 2.58 -36.12 -5.70
N SER A 36 1.54 -36.93 -5.56
CA SER A 36 0.22 -36.89 -6.19
C SER A 36 -0.22 -35.59 -6.87
N SER A 37 -0.65 -35.72 -8.12
CA SER A 37 -1.43 -34.74 -8.87
C SER A 37 -2.64 -34.30 -8.04
N ALA A 38 -2.61 -33.08 -7.55
CA ALA A 38 -3.80 -32.36 -7.13
C ALA A 38 -4.32 -31.61 -8.36
N ASP A 39 -5.54 -31.97 -8.75
CA ASP A 39 -6.36 -31.33 -9.76
C ASP A 39 -6.61 -29.88 -9.34
N THR A 40 -5.76 -28.96 -9.78
CA THR A 40 -6.05 -27.52 -9.70
C THR A 40 -6.88 -27.18 -10.91
N SER A 41 -8.20 -27.15 -10.72
CA SER A 41 -9.11 -26.57 -11.69
C SER A 41 -8.67 -25.13 -11.96
N ALA A 42 -8.21 -24.87 -13.18
CA ALA A 42 -7.91 -23.52 -13.65
C ALA A 42 -9.17 -22.65 -13.47
N PRO A 43 -9.04 -21.38 -13.06
CA PRO A 43 -10.16 -20.45 -13.09
C PRO A 43 -10.68 -20.38 -14.52
N SER A 44 -12.00 -20.35 -14.68
CA SER A 44 -12.67 -20.27 -15.98
C SER A 44 -12.06 -19.14 -16.82
N GLU A 45 -11.40 -19.49 -17.92
CA GLU A 45 -10.86 -18.49 -18.86
C GLU A 45 -12.02 -17.62 -19.37
N VAL A 46 -11.96 -16.32 -19.05
CA VAL A 46 -12.89 -15.34 -19.61
C VAL A 46 -12.64 -15.26 -21.11
N GLU A 47 -13.70 -15.33 -21.92
CA GLU A 47 -13.58 -15.23 -23.37
C GLU A 47 -13.01 -13.85 -23.74
N PRO A 48 -11.85 -13.78 -24.44
CA PRO A 48 -11.26 -12.51 -24.84
C PRO A 48 -12.19 -11.73 -25.77
N MET A 49 -12.20 -10.40 -25.60
CA MET A 49 -12.90 -9.50 -26.51
C MET A 49 -12.28 -9.55 -27.91
N ASP A 50 -13.11 -9.57 -28.95
CA ASP A 50 -12.63 -9.33 -30.32
C ASP A 50 -12.34 -7.84 -30.50
N LEU A 51 -11.05 -7.48 -30.55
CA LEU A 51 -10.61 -6.10 -30.74
C LEU A 51 -10.85 -5.58 -32.16
N THR A 52 -11.24 -6.44 -33.11
CA THR A 52 -11.42 -6.06 -34.52
C THR A 52 -12.49 -4.97 -34.67
N GLY A 53 -12.04 -3.76 -35.01
CA GLY A 53 -12.93 -2.62 -35.23
C GLY A 53 -13.41 -1.92 -33.95
N VAL A 54 -12.87 -2.30 -32.78
CA VAL A 54 -13.01 -1.51 -31.56
C VAL A 54 -12.15 -0.25 -31.71
N THR A 55 -12.74 0.92 -31.52
CA THR A 55 -12.03 2.22 -31.58
C THR A 55 -12.22 3.05 -30.32
N ASP A 56 -13.10 2.61 -29.42
CA ASP A 56 -13.43 3.27 -28.16
C ASP A 56 -13.65 2.18 -27.10
N PRO A 57 -12.68 1.95 -26.19
CA PRO A 57 -12.79 0.91 -25.17
C PRO A 57 -13.92 1.22 -24.19
N TYR A 58 -14.28 2.48 -23.99
CA TYR A 58 -15.36 2.90 -23.09
C TYR A 58 -16.73 2.56 -23.67
N GLN A 59 -16.93 2.79 -24.97
CA GLN A 59 -18.13 2.35 -25.67
C GLN A 59 -18.27 0.83 -25.66
N ALA A 60 -17.16 0.10 -25.84
CA ALA A 60 -17.16 -1.36 -25.85
C ALA A 60 -17.45 -1.97 -24.47
N THR A 61 -16.95 -1.35 -23.39
CA THR A 61 -17.04 -1.92 -22.04
C THR A 61 -18.22 -1.40 -21.21
N ALA A 62 -18.57 -0.12 -21.35
CA ALA A 62 -19.61 0.53 -20.56
C ALA A 62 -20.84 0.94 -21.38
N GLY A 63 -20.81 0.78 -22.70
CA GLY A 63 -21.90 1.19 -23.57
C GLY A 63 -22.00 2.71 -23.77
N VAL A 64 -21.04 3.48 -23.27
CA VAL A 64 -21.01 4.95 -23.30
C VAL A 64 -19.71 5.42 -23.95
N PRO A 65 -19.74 6.29 -24.98
CA PRO A 65 -18.52 6.81 -25.60
C PRO A 65 -17.64 7.55 -24.61
N GLY A 66 -16.31 7.41 -24.72
CA GLY A 66 -15.35 7.98 -23.77
C GLY A 66 -15.50 9.50 -23.56
N ASN A 67 -15.81 10.23 -24.63
CA ASN A 67 -16.00 11.70 -24.60
C ASN A 67 -17.38 12.15 -24.07
N THR A 68 -18.25 11.23 -23.65
CA THR A 68 -19.58 11.57 -23.12
C THR A 68 -19.45 12.26 -21.77
N VAL A 69 -20.14 13.39 -21.58
CA VAL A 69 -20.19 14.09 -20.29
C VAL A 69 -21.09 13.32 -19.32
N VAL A 70 -20.46 12.68 -18.33
CA VAL A 70 -21.13 11.88 -17.30
C VAL A 70 -21.42 12.70 -16.04
N ALA A 71 -20.66 13.77 -15.79
CA ALA A 71 -20.90 14.67 -14.68
C ALA A 71 -20.31 16.06 -14.93
N LYS A 72 -20.58 16.98 -14.02
CA LYS A 72 -19.90 18.28 -13.93
C LYS A 72 -19.41 18.53 -12.51
N VAL A 73 -18.30 19.25 -12.38
CA VAL A 73 -17.83 19.87 -11.14
C VAL A 73 -17.79 21.38 -11.37
N GLY A 74 -18.71 22.12 -10.76
CA GLY A 74 -18.98 23.50 -11.17
C GLY A 74 -19.34 23.61 -12.66
N ASP A 75 -18.59 24.42 -13.42
CA ASP A 75 -18.76 24.59 -14.86
C ASP A 75 -17.95 23.58 -15.70
N TYR A 76 -17.15 22.72 -15.06
CA TYR A 76 -16.19 21.84 -15.71
C TYR A 76 -16.80 20.46 -15.98
N GLU A 77 -16.64 19.98 -17.21
CA GLU A 77 -17.19 18.69 -17.65
C GLU A 77 -16.27 17.53 -17.28
N ILE A 78 -16.87 16.44 -16.78
CA ILE A 78 -16.23 15.17 -16.47
C ILE A 78 -16.72 14.14 -17.49
N THR A 79 -15.78 13.52 -18.19
CA THR A 79 -16.03 12.58 -19.29
C THR A 79 -16.11 11.13 -18.79
N ALA A 80 -16.79 10.27 -19.57
CA ALA A 80 -16.89 8.85 -19.28
C ALA A 80 -15.51 8.20 -19.19
N GLU A 81 -14.57 8.58 -20.05
CA GLU A 81 -13.20 8.06 -20.02
C GLU A 81 -12.48 8.32 -18.68
N SER A 82 -12.69 9.49 -18.06
CA SER A 82 -12.09 9.82 -16.77
C SER A 82 -12.74 9.03 -15.64
N LEU A 83 -14.07 8.94 -15.64
CA LEU A 83 -14.81 8.17 -14.64
C LEU A 83 -14.49 6.67 -14.71
N LEU A 84 -14.48 6.08 -15.90
CA LEU A 84 -14.33 4.64 -16.10
C LEU A 84 -12.90 4.17 -15.79
N TYR A 85 -11.90 5.04 -15.99
CA TYR A 85 -10.56 4.80 -15.45
C TYR A 85 -10.59 4.61 -13.93
N TRP A 86 -11.15 5.57 -13.19
CA TRP A 86 -11.20 5.52 -11.73
C TRP A 86 -12.10 4.41 -11.21
N LEU A 87 -13.17 4.07 -11.94
CA LEU A 87 -14.03 2.93 -11.60
C LEU A 87 -13.25 1.62 -11.74
N ASN A 88 -12.51 1.44 -12.83
CA ASN A 88 -11.65 0.27 -13.01
C ASN A 88 -10.59 0.18 -11.90
N TYR A 89 -9.91 1.29 -11.60
CA TYR A 89 -8.94 1.37 -10.52
C TYR A 89 -9.53 0.92 -9.16
N ASN A 90 -10.69 1.47 -8.79
CA ASN A 90 -11.36 1.14 -7.53
C ASN A 90 -11.78 -0.34 -7.47
N ILE A 91 -12.27 -0.89 -8.58
CA ILE A 91 -12.65 -2.31 -8.66
C ILE A 91 -11.43 -3.21 -8.48
N GLU A 92 -10.34 -2.96 -9.19
CA GLU A 92 -9.12 -3.77 -9.11
C GLU A 92 -8.44 -3.66 -7.75
N TYR A 93 -8.42 -2.46 -7.14
CA TYR A 93 -7.97 -2.28 -5.76
C TYR A 93 -8.81 -3.11 -4.78
N GLN A 94 -10.13 -3.05 -4.91
CA GLN A 94 -11.04 -3.78 -4.03
C GLN A 94 -10.89 -5.30 -4.19
N LEU A 95 -10.69 -5.78 -5.42
CA LEU A 95 -10.41 -7.18 -5.73
C LEU A 95 -9.10 -7.65 -5.11
N GLN A 96 -8.02 -6.85 -5.21
CA GLN A 96 -6.73 -7.19 -4.60
C GLN A 96 -6.87 -7.40 -3.09
N GLN A 97 -7.60 -6.52 -2.41
CA GLN A 97 -7.85 -6.64 -0.97
C GLN A 97 -8.64 -7.92 -0.62
N TYR A 98 -9.59 -8.33 -1.47
CA TYR A 98 -10.39 -9.54 -1.29
C TYR A 98 -9.59 -10.81 -1.59
N ALA A 99 -8.72 -10.76 -2.59
CA ALA A 99 -7.83 -11.87 -2.95
C ALA A 99 -6.89 -12.25 -1.81
N MET A 100 -6.47 -11.29 -0.97
CA MET A 100 -5.71 -11.58 0.25
C MET A 100 -6.45 -12.49 1.24
N PHE A 101 -7.79 -12.53 1.18
CA PHE A 101 -8.64 -13.42 1.97
C PHE A 101 -9.13 -14.65 1.19
N GLY A 102 -8.57 -14.90 -0.01
CA GLY A 102 -8.94 -16.02 -0.87
C GLY A 102 -10.27 -15.85 -1.61
N LEU A 103 -10.80 -14.62 -1.69
CA LEU A 103 -11.99 -14.29 -2.46
C LEU A 103 -11.61 -13.79 -3.86
N THR A 104 -12.26 -14.32 -4.88
CA THR A 104 -11.99 -13.98 -6.29
C THR A 104 -13.02 -13.04 -6.90
N ASP A 105 -14.16 -12.85 -6.23
CA ASP A 105 -15.28 -12.03 -6.70
C ASP A 105 -15.67 -10.98 -5.66
N LEU A 106 -16.17 -9.84 -6.13
CA LEU A 106 -16.71 -8.80 -5.27
C LEU A 106 -18.17 -9.08 -4.89
N PRO A 107 -18.56 -8.85 -3.63
CA PRO A 107 -19.96 -8.93 -3.20
C PRO A 107 -20.70 -7.66 -3.63
N TRP A 108 -20.93 -7.49 -4.93
CA TRP A 108 -21.48 -6.27 -5.54
C TRP A 108 -22.75 -5.74 -4.87
N ASP A 109 -23.67 -6.64 -4.51
CA ASP A 109 -24.97 -6.30 -3.90
C ASP A 109 -24.90 -6.09 -2.37
N SER A 110 -23.71 -6.16 -1.76
CA SER A 110 -23.59 -5.94 -0.32
C SER A 110 -23.98 -4.51 0.04
N GLU A 111 -24.87 -4.37 1.03
CA GLU A 111 -25.32 -3.07 1.52
C GLU A 111 -24.17 -2.35 2.25
N THR A 112 -23.94 -1.10 1.86
CA THR A 112 -23.09 -0.12 2.52
C THR A 112 -23.95 1.01 3.07
N GLU A 113 -23.33 2.02 3.70
CA GLU A 113 -24.06 3.20 4.17
C GLU A 113 -24.65 4.02 3.02
N ASP A 114 -24.02 3.97 1.84
CA ASP A 114 -24.31 4.82 0.68
C ASP A 114 -24.94 4.06 -0.51
N GLY A 115 -25.42 2.83 -0.30
CA GLY A 115 -26.04 2.01 -1.33
C GLY A 115 -25.47 0.60 -1.37
N THR A 116 -25.27 0.05 -2.57
CA THR A 116 -24.54 -1.22 -2.74
C THR A 116 -23.03 -0.98 -2.82
N LEU A 117 -22.21 -2.04 -2.74
CA LEU A 117 -20.78 -1.94 -3.04
C LEU A 117 -20.55 -1.41 -4.46
N ALA A 118 -21.36 -1.82 -5.43
CA ALA A 118 -21.29 -1.30 -6.79
C ALA A 118 -21.53 0.22 -6.85
N ASP A 119 -22.55 0.73 -6.16
CA ASP A 119 -22.84 2.16 -6.07
C ASP A 119 -21.69 2.92 -5.39
N THR A 120 -21.13 2.34 -4.33
CA THR A 120 -20.03 2.92 -3.57
C THR A 120 -18.79 3.11 -4.45
N LEU A 121 -18.40 2.07 -5.20
CA LEU A 121 -17.23 2.14 -6.10
C LEU A 121 -17.46 3.14 -7.24
N LYS A 122 -18.68 3.19 -7.80
CA LYS A 122 -19.05 4.13 -8.87
C LYS A 122 -19.04 5.59 -8.38
N ASN A 123 -19.62 5.84 -7.21
CA ASN A 123 -19.65 7.18 -6.63
C ASN A 123 -18.25 7.64 -6.19
N ALA A 124 -17.44 6.75 -5.62
CA ALA A 124 -16.04 7.06 -5.30
C ALA A 124 -15.24 7.42 -6.56
N ALA A 125 -15.42 6.68 -7.66
CA ALA A 125 -14.79 6.99 -8.94
C ALA A 125 -15.20 8.38 -9.47
N LEU A 126 -16.47 8.76 -9.28
CA LEU A 126 -16.96 10.09 -9.66
C LEU A 126 -16.30 11.20 -8.83
N GLN A 127 -16.14 11.03 -7.52
CA GLN A 127 -15.47 12.02 -6.68
C GLN A 127 -14.00 12.20 -7.07
N ILE A 128 -13.29 11.10 -7.35
CA ILE A 128 -11.89 11.16 -7.78
C ILE A 128 -11.78 11.82 -9.18
N ALA A 129 -12.64 11.45 -10.12
CA ALA A 129 -12.69 12.07 -11.45
C ALA A 129 -12.99 13.58 -11.36
N ALA A 130 -13.91 13.99 -10.48
CA ALA A 130 -14.21 15.39 -10.23
C ALA A 130 -13.01 16.14 -9.65
N TYR A 131 -12.30 15.53 -8.69
CA TYR A 131 -11.11 16.14 -8.09
C TYR A 131 -10.03 16.41 -9.14
N TYR A 132 -9.62 15.39 -9.89
CA TYR A 132 -8.57 15.54 -10.90
C TYR A 132 -9.00 16.41 -12.09
N ARG A 133 -10.31 16.54 -12.36
CA ARG A 133 -10.80 17.55 -13.29
C ARG A 133 -10.63 18.96 -12.75
N LEU A 134 -10.81 19.17 -11.45
CA LEU A 134 -10.79 20.49 -10.83
C LEU A 134 -9.36 21.00 -10.54
N VAL A 135 -8.43 20.10 -10.20
CA VAL A 135 -7.03 20.44 -9.82
C VAL A 135 -6.35 21.40 -10.82
N PRO A 136 -6.38 21.18 -12.16
CA PRO A 136 -5.76 22.12 -13.10
C PRO A 136 -6.27 23.55 -13.00
N GLU A 137 -7.56 23.73 -12.71
CA GLU A 137 -8.21 25.03 -12.63
C GLU A 137 -7.79 25.74 -11.33
N LEU A 138 -7.81 25.02 -10.21
CA LEU A 138 -7.35 25.53 -8.91
C LEU A 138 -5.87 25.95 -8.94
N CYS A 139 -5.05 25.17 -9.63
CA CYS A 139 -3.63 25.47 -9.83
C CYS A 139 -3.42 26.70 -10.71
N ALA A 140 -4.14 26.78 -11.84
CA ALA A 140 -4.04 27.91 -12.76
C ALA A 140 -4.42 29.23 -12.09
N GLU A 141 -5.46 29.25 -11.24
CA GLU A 141 -5.84 30.42 -10.44
C GLU A 141 -4.73 30.91 -9.50
N LYS A 142 -3.85 30.00 -9.07
CA LYS A 142 -2.71 30.26 -8.18
C LYS A 142 -1.40 30.49 -8.92
N GLY A 143 -1.43 30.43 -10.26
CA GLY A 143 -0.24 30.57 -11.10
C GLY A 143 0.70 29.37 -11.07
N LEU A 144 0.20 28.20 -10.66
CA LEU A 144 0.93 26.93 -10.71
C LEU A 144 0.78 26.28 -12.09
N SER A 145 1.80 25.55 -12.52
CA SER A 145 1.82 24.84 -13.80
C SER A 145 2.49 23.48 -13.63
N PRO A 146 2.11 22.45 -14.41
CA PRO A 146 2.76 21.14 -14.34
C PRO A 146 4.27 21.24 -14.54
N ASP A 147 5.02 20.34 -13.91
CA ASP A 147 6.46 20.21 -14.10
C ASP A 147 6.77 19.69 -15.51
N GLN A 148 7.41 20.53 -16.31
CA GLN A 148 7.75 20.19 -17.69
C GLN A 148 8.76 19.04 -17.79
N GLU A 149 9.67 18.91 -16.83
CA GLU A 149 10.65 17.81 -16.84
C GLU A 149 9.95 16.46 -16.69
N MET A 150 8.97 16.38 -15.79
CA MET A 150 8.13 15.20 -15.64
C MET A 150 7.37 14.87 -16.93
N LEU A 151 6.78 15.87 -17.59
CA LEU A 151 6.04 15.65 -18.84
C LEU A 151 6.93 15.22 -20.00
N ASP A 152 8.16 15.72 -20.06
CA ASP A 152 9.14 15.30 -21.06
C ASP A 152 9.55 13.83 -20.84
N GLN A 153 9.68 13.40 -19.58
CA GLN A 153 9.94 11.99 -19.24
C GLN A 153 8.76 11.08 -19.61
N VAL A 154 7.52 11.52 -19.38
CA VAL A 154 6.31 10.79 -19.78
C VAL A 154 6.24 10.66 -21.30
N ALA A 155 6.55 11.72 -22.04
CA ALA A 155 6.60 11.68 -23.51
C ALA A 155 7.65 10.68 -24.01
N ALA A 156 8.85 10.69 -23.42
CA ALA A 156 9.91 9.74 -23.76
C ALA A 156 9.52 8.29 -23.43
N PHE A 157 8.80 8.06 -22.33
CA PHE A 157 8.25 6.75 -21.99
C PHE A 157 7.24 6.27 -23.04
N LEU A 158 6.28 7.11 -23.44
CA LEU A 158 5.30 6.78 -24.47
C LEU A 158 5.99 6.46 -25.81
N ASP A 159 7.01 7.23 -26.19
CA ASP A 159 7.82 6.96 -27.40
C ASP A 159 8.58 5.63 -27.33
N SER A 160 9.06 5.22 -26.15
CA SER A 160 9.70 3.91 -25.94
C SER A 160 8.67 2.78 -26.02
N ALA A 161 7.51 2.95 -25.38
CA ALA A 161 6.44 1.97 -25.39
C ALA A 161 5.96 1.66 -26.83
N VAL A 162 5.85 2.68 -27.68
CA VAL A 162 5.52 2.48 -29.11
C VAL A 162 6.56 1.61 -29.82
N GLN A 163 7.84 1.77 -29.51
CA GLN A 163 8.92 0.98 -30.13
C GLN A 163 8.91 -0.47 -29.63
N GLU A 164 8.72 -0.67 -28.34
CA GLU A 164 8.73 -2.00 -27.70
C GLU A 164 7.48 -2.82 -28.07
N LEU A 165 6.32 -2.18 -28.17
CA LEU A 165 5.05 -2.83 -28.51
C LEU A 165 4.80 -2.94 -30.02
N GLY A 166 5.76 -2.53 -30.85
CA GLY A 166 5.73 -2.71 -32.30
C GLY A 166 4.78 -1.80 -33.07
N GLY A 167 4.21 -0.76 -32.43
CA GLY A 167 3.33 0.21 -33.10
C GLY A 167 2.42 1.00 -32.17
N GLN A 168 1.76 2.02 -32.73
CA GLN A 168 0.80 2.85 -31.99
C GLN A 168 -0.47 2.10 -31.61
N GLU A 169 -1.00 1.26 -32.51
CA GLU A 169 -2.23 0.49 -32.26
C GLU A 169 -2.09 -0.43 -31.04
N THR A 170 -1.03 -1.25 -30.99
CA THR A 170 -0.75 -2.09 -29.83
C THR A 170 -0.51 -1.26 -28.55
N MET A 171 0.16 -0.12 -28.66
CA MET A 171 0.35 0.76 -27.50
C MET A 171 -0.98 1.33 -27.00
N GLU A 172 -1.93 1.67 -27.88
CA GLU A 172 -3.27 2.07 -27.47
C GLU A 172 -4.00 0.93 -26.75
N HIS A 173 -3.97 -0.28 -27.33
CA HIS A 173 -4.54 -1.48 -26.71
C HIS A 173 -3.93 -1.77 -25.33
N TYR A 174 -2.61 -1.62 -25.19
CA TYR A 174 -1.92 -1.74 -23.90
C TYR A 174 -2.53 -0.82 -22.83
N PHE A 175 -2.80 0.46 -23.17
CA PHE A 175 -3.46 1.38 -22.24
C PHE A 175 -4.94 1.05 -21.98
N TRP A 176 -5.63 0.43 -22.95
CA TRP A 176 -7.02 0.00 -22.78
C TRP A 176 -7.19 -1.04 -21.68
N ALA A 177 -6.17 -1.88 -21.41
CA ALA A 177 -6.21 -2.83 -20.29
C ALA A 177 -6.40 -2.16 -18.91
N SER A 178 -5.98 -0.89 -18.79
CA SER A 178 -6.18 -0.07 -17.60
C SER A 178 -7.33 0.93 -17.74
N MET A 179 -8.12 0.87 -18.81
CA MET A 179 -9.13 1.85 -19.17
C MET A 179 -8.56 3.27 -19.29
N MET A 180 -7.44 3.38 -20.02
CA MET A 180 -6.73 4.64 -20.27
C MET A 180 -6.44 4.83 -21.76
N THR A 181 -6.05 6.05 -22.10
CA THR A 181 -5.37 6.42 -23.34
C THR A 181 -4.00 7.03 -23.01
N PRO A 182 -3.07 7.12 -23.98
CA PRO A 182 -1.80 7.84 -23.80
C PRO A 182 -1.98 9.30 -23.36
N ASP A 183 -3.00 9.99 -23.88
CA ASP A 183 -3.29 11.38 -23.51
C ASP A 183 -3.80 11.49 -22.07
N GLN A 184 -4.64 10.54 -21.63
CA GLN A 184 -5.05 10.45 -20.23
C GLN A 184 -3.87 10.09 -19.32
N PHE A 185 -2.98 9.20 -19.76
CA PHE A 185 -1.75 8.86 -19.03
C PHE A 185 -0.91 10.12 -18.77
N ARG A 186 -0.70 10.94 -19.79
CA ARG A 186 -0.06 12.25 -19.62
C ARG A 186 -0.84 13.16 -18.66
N SER A 187 -2.15 13.28 -18.85
CA SER A 187 -3.01 14.14 -18.01
C SER A 187 -2.99 13.74 -16.53
N MET A 188 -2.81 12.45 -16.24
CA MET A 188 -2.65 11.96 -14.87
C MET A 188 -1.35 12.47 -14.23
N TYR A 189 -0.23 12.43 -14.95
CA TYR A 189 1.04 12.98 -14.45
C TYR A 189 1.00 14.50 -14.31
N GLU A 190 0.30 15.19 -15.20
CA GLU A 190 -0.02 16.62 -15.03
C GLU A 190 -0.78 16.84 -13.71
N GLY A 191 -1.83 16.03 -13.46
CA GLY A 191 -2.61 16.07 -12.23
C GLY A 191 -1.77 15.81 -10.98
N VAL A 192 -0.89 14.81 -10.98
CA VAL A 192 0.00 14.49 -9.85
C VAL A 192 0.98 15.64 -9.56
N SER A 193 1.61 16.17 -10.60
CA SER A 193 2.54 17.30 -10.44
C SER A 193 1.83 18.53 -9.85
N LEU A 194 0.59 18.77 -10.26
CA LEU A 194 -0.21 19.87 -9.76
C LEU A 194 -0.72 19.64 -8.34
N ASP A 195 -1.12 18.41 -8.02
CA ASP A 195 -1.54 18.01 -6.66
C ASP A 195 -0.39 18.18 -5.65
N GLU A 196 0.82 17.74 -6.00
CA GLU A 196 2.02 17.94 -5.18
C GLU A 196 2.30 19.43 -4.95
N GLN A 197 2.17 20.26 -5.99
CA GLN A 197 2.34 21.71 -5.87
C GLN A 197 1.25 22.36 -5.00
N LEU A 198 0.00 21.88 -5.03
CA LEU A 198 -1.05 22.34 -4.12
C LEU A 198 -0.71 21.96 -2.68
N GLN A 199 -0.29 20.71 -2.44
CA GLN A 199 0.12 20.27 -1.11
C GLN A 199 1.28 21.14 -0.58
N GLU A 200 2.31 21.40 -1.39
CA GLU A 200 3.43 22.25 -0.99
C GLU A 200 2.98 23.70 -0.73
N LEU A 201 2.09 24.23 -1.56
CA LEU A 201 1.56 25.59 -1.37
C LEU A 201 0.79 25.75 -0.06
N TYR A 202 -0.05 24.77 0.30
CA TYR A 202 -0.91 24.86 1.50
C TYR A 202 -0.23 24.35 2.77
N TYR A 203 0.59 23.30 2.64
CA TYR A 203 1.10 22.50 3.76
C TYR A 203 2.57 22.11 3.60
N GLY A 204 3.31 22.73 2.68
CA GLY A 204 4.77 22.59 2.53
C GLY A 204 5.55 23.32 3.61
N GLU A 205 6.83 22.99 3.78
CA GLU A 205 7.64 23.57 4.87
C GLU A 205 7.76 25.10 4.72
N GLY A 206 7.30 25.82 5.74
CA GLY A 206 7.27 27.29 5.73
C GLY A 206 5.99 27.92 5.15
N SER A 207 5.05 27.11 4.66
CA SER A 207 3.68 27.56 4.37
C SER A 207 2.92 27.91 5.65
N GLU A 208 1.83 28.68 5.53
CA GLU A 208 0.98 29.03 6.67
C GLU A 208 0.26 27.81 7.26
N GLY A 209 -0.06 26.81 6.44
CA GLY A 209 -0.78 25.61 6.88
C GLY A 209 0.13 24.48 7.37
N TYR A 210 1.45 24.59 7.23
CA TYR A 210 2.40 23.56 7.67
C TYR A 210 2.14 23.19 9.14
N PRO A 211 1.80 21.93 9.45
CA PRO A 211 1.54 21.54 10.83
C PRO A 211 2.76 21.80 11.70
N THR A 212 2.55 22.28 12.93
CA THR A 212 3.61 22.39 13.94
C THR A 212 3.86 21.05 14.62
N ASP A 213 5.02 20.86 15.27
CA ASP A 213 5.31 19.64 16.05
C ASP A 213 4.22 19.35 17.09
N ALA A 214 3.72 20.39 17.76
CA ALA A 214 2.69 20.25 18.77
C ALA A 214 1.36 19.75 18.20
N GLU A 215 0.96 20.26 17.03
CA GLU A 215 -0.25 19.80 16.33
C GLU A 215 -0.10 18.35 15.86
N VAL A 216 1.06 17.99 15.32
CA VAL A 216 1.32 16.61 14.86
C VAL A 216 1.33 15.63 16.03
N LEU A 217 1.91 16.00 17.17
CA LEU A 217 1.90 15.17 18.37
C LEU A 217 0.48 15.00 18.93
N SER A 218 -0.34 16.05 18.95
CA SER A 218 -1.76 15.95 19.34
C SER A 218 -2.53 15.07 18.35
N TYR A 219 -2.33 15.24 17.05
CA TYR A 219 -2.91 14.36 16.02
C TYR A 219 -2.54 12.89 16.26
N ALA A 220 -1.26 12.59 16.47
CA ALA A 220 -0.79 11.22 16.72
C ALA A 220 -1.41 10.64 18.01
N GLN A 221 -1.51 11.42 19.09
CA GLN A 221 -1.96 10.92 20.40
C GLN A 221 -3.49 10.87 20.55
N ASP A 222 -4.18 11.89 20.05
CA ASP A 222 -5.61 12.10 20.26
C ASP A 222 -6.43 11.45 19.15
N GLU A 223 -6.03 11.62 17.89
CA GLU A 223 -6.77 11.08 16.74
C GLU A 223 -6.32 9.67 16.36
N LEU A 224 -5.00 9.43 16.27
CA LEU A 224 -4.47 8.10 15.96
C LEU A 224 -4.35 7.21 17.21
N GLY A 225 -4.41 7.78 18.41
CA GLY A 225 -4.27 7.02 19.65
C GLY A 225 -2.88 6.43 19.87
N VAL A 226 -1.87 6.94 19.17
CA VAL A 226 -0.50 6.42 19.16
C VAL A 226 0.26 6.89 20.38
N TYR A 227 1.04 6.00 20.96
CA TYR A 227 1.75 6.25 22.18
C TYR A 227 2.96 5.30 22.29
N ARG A 228 4.04 5.74 22.94
CA ARG A 228 5.28 4.96 23.03
C ARG A 228 5.72 4.76 24.48
N ALA A 229 6.14 3.54 24.82
CA ALA A 229 6.62 3.23 26.16
C ALA A 229 7.59 2.03 26.18
N LYS A 230 8.50 2.04 27.15
CA LYS A 230 9.32 0.89 27.55
C LYS A 230 8.78 0.32 28.86
N HIS A 231 9.06 -0.95 29.14
CA HIS A 231 8.82 -1.50 30.47
C HIS A 231 9.83 -2.54 30.92
N ILE A 232 9.93 -2.69 32.23
CA ILE A 232 10.49 -3.88 32.87
C ILE A 232 9.30 -4.71 33.34
N LEU A 233 9.12 -5.92 32.81
CA LEU A 233 8.08 -6.87 33.23
C LEU A 233 8.70 -7.98 34.07
N LEU A 234 8.17 -8.19 35.27
CA LEU A 234 8.48 -9.34 36.11
C LEU A 234 7.24 -10.22 36.22
N LEU A 235 7.30 -11.42 35.63
CA LEU A 235 6.16 -12.32 35.51
C LEU A 235 5.74 -12.88 36.86
N THR A 236 4.43 -12.90 37.10
CA THR A 236 3.80 -13.59 38.25
C THR A 236 3.01 -14.82 37.82
N LYS A 237 3.06 -15.13 36.52
CA LYS A 237 2.40 -16.25 35.88
C LYS A 237 3.43 -17.11 35.14
N ASP A 238 3.18 -18.41 35.09
CA ASP A 238 3.90 -19.34 34.24
C ASP A 238 3.34 -19.25 32.81
N MET A 239 4.08 -18.61 31.92
CA MET A 239 3.69 -18.41 30.52
C MET A 239 3.75 -19.71 29.69
N GLU A 240 4.31 -20.79 30.23
CA GLU A 240 4.33 -22.12 29.59
C GLU A 240 3.13 -22.97 30.00
N GLN A 241 2.44 -22.62 31.09
CA GLN A 241 1.32 -23.38 31.62
C GLN A 241 0.00 -22.60 31.56
N THR A 242 -0.91 -23.04 30.68
CA THR A 242 -2.26 -22.49 30.60
C THR A 242 -3.23 -23.16 31.59
N VAL A 243 -4.19 -22.39 32.08
CA VAL A 243 -5.27 -22.83 32.99
C VAL A 243 -6.61 -22.29 32.51
N THR A 244 -7.70 -22.99 32.80
CA THR A 244 -9.06 -22.46 32.61
C THR A 244 -9.51 -21.80 33.90
N ASN A 245 -9.81 -20.50 33.82
CA ASN A 245 -10.32 -19.69 34.92
C ASN A 245 -11.79 -20.05 35.24
N GLU A 246 -12.28 -19.63 36.41
CA GLU A 246 -13.66 -19.92 36.86
C GLU A 246 -14.75 -19.34 35.94
N ASP A 247 -14.43 -18.28 35.19
CA ASP A 247 -15.31 -17.65 34.21
C ASP A 247 -15.27 -18.34 32.82
N GLY A 248 -14.52 -19.44 32.68
CA GLY A 248 -14.35 -20.20 31.45
C GLY A 248 -13.31 -19.63 30.48
N THR A 249 -12.62 -18.54 30.84
CA THR A 249 -11.51 -18.00 30.04
C THR A 249 -10.23 -18.82 30.23
N THR A 250 -9.35 -18.82 29.24
CA THR A 250 -8.02 -19.41 29.38
C THR A 250 -7.04 -18.33 29.86
N GLY A 251 -6.33 -18.61 30.95
CA GLY A 251 -5.24 -17.78 31.47
C GLY A 251 -3.98 -18.60 31.68
N TYR A 252 -3.04 -18.04 32.44
CA TYR A 252 -1.78 -18.67 32.81
C TYR A 252 -1.75 -19.06 34.29
N ALA A 253 -1.12 -20.18 34.61
CA ALA A 253 -0.99 -20.64 35.98
C ALA A 253 -0.26 -19.60 36.83
N PRO A 254 -0.72 -19.26 38.04
CA PRO A 254 0.03 -18.40 38.93
C PRO A 254 1.32 -19.09 39.38
N LEU A 255 2.39 -18.32 39.54
CA LEU A 255 3.58 -18.76 40.27
C LEU A 255 3.24 -18.88 41.77
N ASP A 256 4.07 -19.57 42.53
CA ASP A 256 3.87 -19.69 43.98
C ASP A 256 4.06 -18.34 44.69
N ASP A 257 3.37 -18.16 45.82
CA ASP A 257 3.35 -16.90 46.57
C ASP A 257 4.75 -16.41 46.98
N ALA A 258 5.70 -17.31 47.24
CA ALA A 258 7.06 -16.93 47.62
C ALA A 258 7.80 -16.33 46.41
N THR A 259 7.71 -16.98 45.25
CA THR A 259 8.24 -16.44 43.99
C THR A 259 7.59 -15.10 43.62
N VAL A 260 6.27 -14.97 43.72
CA VAL A 260 5.59 -13.69 43.45
C VAL A 260 6.05 -12.58 44.41
N ALA A 261 6.27 -12.90 45.69
CA ALA A 261 6.82 -11.94 46.65
C ALA A 261 8.26 -11.52 46.33
N GLU A 262 9.09 -12.45 45.86
CA GLU A 262 10.45 -12.15 45.37
C GLU A 262 10.42 -11.24 44.15
N LYS A 263 9.53 -11.50 43.18
CA LYS A 263 9.33 -10.63 42.00
C LYS A 263 8.90 -9.22 42.39
N LYS A 264 8.00 -9.09 43.38
CA LYS A 264 7.61 -7.78 43.89
C LYS A 264 8.77 -7.04 44.56
N ALA A 265 9.52 -7.74 45.42
CA ALA A 265 10.67 -7.16 46.09
C ALA A 265 11.74 -6.70 45.07
N LEU A 266 11.95 -7.47 44.00
CA LEU A 266 12.82 -7.08 42.90
C LEU A 266 12.28 -5.85 42.16
N ALA A 267 10.99 -5.80 41.82
CA ALA A 267 10.39 -4.62 41.19
C ALA A 267 10.58 -3.35 42.06
N ASP A 268 10.34 -3.46 43.36
CA ASP A 268 10.51 -2.34 44.30
C ASP A 268 11.98 -1.89 44.39
N ASP A 269 12.93 -2.82 44.36
CA ASP A 269 14.37 -2.53 44.36
C ASP A 269 14.82 -1.86 43.05
N LEU A 270 14.43 -2.39 41.90
CA LEU A 270 14.73 -1.80 40.59
C LEU A 270 14.17 -0.38 40.49
N LEU A 271 12.94 -0.15 40.95
CA LEU A 271 12.35 1.19 41.01
C LEU A 271 13.16 2.10 41.93
N ALA A 272 13.60 1.62 43.10
CA ALA A 272 14.41 2.42 44.02
C ALA A 272 15.76 2.82 43.39
N GLN A 273 16.40 1.92 42.64
CA GLN A 273 17.61 2.22 41.88
C GLN A 273 17.36 3.28 40.81
N LEU A 274 16.28 3.15 40.03
CA LEU A 274 15.89 4.13 39.01
C LEU A 274 15.62 5.51 39.60
N ARG A 275 14.93 5.60 40.74
CA ARG A 275 14.64 6.88 41.41
C ARG A 275 15.89 7.53 42.01
N ALA A 276 16.93 6.75 42.33
CA ALA A 276 18.18 7.25 42.89
C ALA A 276 19.24 7.60 41.83
N ALA A 277 19.03 7.21 40.57
CA ALA A 277 19.99 7.39 39.49
C ALA A 277 20.13 8.85 39.05
N GLU A 278 21.33 9.25 38.66
CA GLU A 278 21.60 10.54 38.02
C GLU A 278 21.06 10.58 36.57
N ASP A 279 21.12 9.43 35.88
CA ASP A 279 20.54 9.21 34.55
C ASP A 279 19.58 8.00 34.60
N PRO A 280 18.32 8.23 35.02
CA PRO A 280 17.36 7.14 35.20
C PRO A 280 16.94 6.48 33.88
N ILE A 281 17.06 7.16 32.73
CA ILE A 281 16.65 6.60 31.44
C ILE A 281 17.72 5.64 30.92
N ALA A 282 18.99 6.01 30.98
CA ALA A 282 20.08 5.09 30.63
C ALA A 282 20.08 3.85 31.53
N LEU A 283 19.89 4.04 32.85
CA LEU A 283 19.77 2.92 33.78
C LEU A 283 18.52 2.06 33.49
N PHE A 284 17.41 2.66 33.07
CA PHE A 284 16.22 1.91 32.68
C PHE A 284 16.51 0.93 31.56
N ASP A 285 17.27 1.34 30.54
CA ASP A 285 17.62 0.47 29.43
C ASP A 285 18.52 -0.70 29.87
N GLU A 286 19.47 -0.44 30.76
CA GLU A 286 20.32 -1.49 31.35
C GLU A 286 19.48 -2.52 32.14
N LEU A 287 18.66 -2.04 33.08
CA LEU A 287 17.85 -2.89 33.94
C LEU A 287 16.75 -3.63 33.15
N MET A 288 16.18 -3.00 32.12
CA MET A 288 15.22 -3.65 31.23
C MET A 288 15.86 -4.82 30.49
N ASN A 289 17.07 -4.63 29.93
CA ASN A 289 17.78 -5.69 29.23
C ASN A 289 18.25 -6.82 30.17
N GLU A 290 18.57 -6.52 31.43
CA GLU A 290 19.02 -7.51 32.40
C GLU A 290 17.88 -8.30 33.05
N HIS A 291 16.75 -7.63 33.33
CA HIS A 291 15.73 -8.18 34.24
C HIS A 291 14.35 -8.36 33.63
N SER A 292 14.02 -7.71 32.51
CA SER A 292 12.67 -7.83 31.95
C SER A 292 12.45 -9.23 31.38
N GLU A 293 11.34 -9.83 31.78
CA GLU A 293 10.86 -11.15 31.33
C GLU A 293 9.84 -11.03 30.20
N ASP A 294 9.73 -9.85 29.60
CA ASP A 294 8.90 -9.63 28.42
C ASP A 294 9.50 -10.33 27.19
N SER A 295 8.76 -11.32 26.68
CA SER A 295 9.13 -12.06 25.46
C SER A 295 9.29 -11.17 24.22
N GLY A 296 8.64 -10.01 24.16
CA GLY A 296 8.72 -9.09 23.03
C GLY A 296 9.94 -8.15 23.07
N LEU A 297 10.71 -8.14 24.17
CA LEU A 297 11.88 -7.26 24.34
C LEU A 297 12.90 -7.41 23.22
N ALA A 298 13.18 -8.64 22.78
CA ALA A 298 14.16 -8.91 21.72
C ALA A 298 13.77 -8.27 20.37
N ALA A 299 12.46 -8.15 20.11
CA ALA A 299 11.94 -7.48 18.92
C ALA A 299 11.76 -5.97 19.12
N ASN A 300 11.65 -5.50 20.37
CA ASN A 300 11.35 -4.12 20.75
C ASN A 300 12.34 -3.60 21.81
N PRO A 301 13.67 -3.63 21.55
CA PRO A 301 14.67 -3.21 22.54
C PRO A 301 14.56 -1.71 22.88
N ASP A 302 14.00 -0.92 21.95
CA ASP A 302 13.75 0.51 22.11
C ASP A 302 12.33 0.84 22.58
N GLY A 303 11.61 -0.16 23.08
CA GLY A 303 10.23 -0.04 23.54
C GLY A 303 9.20 -0.15 22.42
N TYR A 304 7.94 -0.07 22.83
CA TYR A 304 6.79 -0.28 21.97
C TYR A 304 6.21 1.04 21.51
N THR A 305 6.06 1.22 20.20
CA THR A 305 5.12 2.18 19.61
C THR A 305 3.82 1.45 19.35
N THR A 306 2.74 1.84 20.02
CA THR A 306 1.46 1.14 19.96
C THR A 306 0.29 2.12 19.90
N THR A 307 -0.91 1.58 19.70
CA THR A 307 -2.17 2.35 19.67
C THR A 307 -3.08 1.93 20.82
N LYS A 308 -3.94 2.86 21.27
CA LYS A 308 -4.93 2.60 22.32
C LYS A 308 -5.75 1.32 22.03
N GLY A 309 -5.91 0.48 23.05
CA GLY A 309 -6.60 -0.81 23.02
C GLY A 309 -5.74 -2.00 22.61
N GLN A 310 -4.45 -1.82 22.29
CA GLN A 310 -3.56 -2.93 21.91
C GLN A 310 -2.77 -3.53 23.09
N MET A 311 -2.70 -2.84 24.22
CA MET A 311 -2.00 -3.31 25.43
C MET A 311 -2.99 -3.63 26.55
N VAL A 312 -2.53 -4.35 27.58
CA VAL A 312 -3.35 -4.59 28.78
C VAL A 312 -3.71 -3.26 29.46
N PRO A 313 -4.94 -3.12 30.01
CA PRO A 313 -5.41 -1.83 30.53
C PRO A 313 -4.52 -1.20 31.60
N GLU A 314 -3.89 -2.00 32.46
CA GLU A 314 -3.04 -1.50 33.55
C GLU A 314 -1.76 -0.85 33.00
N PHE A 315 -1.19 -1.44 31.95
CA PHE A 315 -0.05 -0.87 31.24
C PHE A 315 -0.45 0.39 30.47
N GLU A 316 -1.50 0.30 29.66
CA GLU A 316 -1.95 1.41 28.81
C GLU A 316 -2.33 2.65 29.63
N ASN A 317 -3.18 2.48 30.63
CA ASN A 317 -3.66 3.58 31.46
C ASN A 317 -2.49 4.25 32.21
N THR A 318 -1.53 3.45 32.69
CA THR A 318 -0.35 4.01 33.36
C THR A 318 0.54 4.75 32.37
N ALA A 319 0.85 4.14 31.22
CA ALA A 319 1.68 4.75 30.19
C ALA A 319 1.10 6.09 29.70
N LEU A 320 -0.22 6.19 29.54
CA LEU A 320 -0.91 7.42 29.11
C LEU A 320 -1.02 8.48 30.22
N ALA A 321 -0.93 8.10 31.49
CA ALA A 321 -0.94 9.04 32.61
C ALA A 321 0.42 9.72 32.84
N LEU A 322 1.50 9.11 32.34
CA LEU A 322 2.87 9.61 32.43
C LEU A 322 3.16 10.68 31.38
N LYS A 323 4.04 11.62 31.73
CA LYS A 323 4.67 12.53 30.76
C LYS A 323 5.84 11.84 30.06
N ASP A 324 6.23 12.35 28.90
CA ASP A 324 7.42 11.86 28.20
C ASP A 324 8.67 11.93 29.09
N GLY A 325 9.40 10.81 29.18
CA GLY A 325 10.55 10.62 30.04
C GLY A 325 10.22 10.23 31.49
N GLU A 326 8.94 10.16 31.87
CA GLU A 326 8.54 9.80 33.23
C GLU A 326 8.48 8.28 33.42
N ILE A 327 8.95 7.83 34.59
CA ILE A 327 8.91 6.43 35.04
C ILE A 327 7.76 6.27 36.04
N SER A 328 6.94 5.23 35.90
CA SER A 328 5.84 4.89 36.81
C SER A 328 6.32 4.39 38.16
N ASP A 329 5.39 4.28 39.11
CA ASP A 329 5.55 3.33 40.23
C ASP A 329 5.39 1.87 39.73
N VAL A 330 5.55 0.89 40.61
CA VAL A 330 5.29 -0.52 40.26
C VAL A 330 3.79 -0.71 40.00
N VAL A 331 3.46 -1.18 38.80
CA VAL A 331 2.09 -1.46 38.34
C VAL A 331 1.87 -2.96 38.29
N GLU A 332 0.77 -3.45 38.86
CA GLU A 332 0.37 -4.85 38.74
C GLU A 332 -0.60 -5.02 37.58
N SER A 333 -0.39 -6.03 36.73
CA SER A 333 -1.29 -6.44 35.66
C SER A 333 -1.63 -7.93 35.77
N THR A 334 -2.42 -8.45 34.82
CA THR A 334 -2.70 -9.88 34.71
C THR A 334 -1.46 -10.76 34.48
N TYR A 335 -0.36 -10.18 33.98
CA TYR A 335 0.89 -10.90 33.71
C TYR A 335 1.89 -10.79 34.87
N GLY A 336 1.95 -9.64 35.55
CA GLY A 336 2.85 -9.44 36.68
C GLY A 336 3.11 -7.98 36.98
N TYR A 337 4.32 -7.70 37.48
CA TYR A 337 4.71 -6.36 37.89
C TYR A 337 5.44 -5.64 36.77
N HIS A 338 5.02 -4.42 36.49
CA HIS A 338 5.61 -3.55 35.49
C HIS A 338 6.21 -2.30 36.14
N ILE A 339 7.36 -1.88 35.63
CA ILE A 339 7.83 -0.50 35.76
C ILE A 339 7.83 0.06 34.35
N ILE A 340 7.15 1.18 34.11
CA ILE A 340 6.88 1.71 32.78
C ILE A 340 7.58 3.05 32.61
N LEU A 341 8.29 3.22 31.50
CA LEU A 341 8.87 4.49 31.08
C LEU A 341 8.13 5.00 29.86
N ARG A 342 7.56 6.21 29.95
CA ARG A 342 6.93 6.88 28.81
C ARG A 342 8.00 7.45 27.88
N LEU A 343 7.87 7.18 26.58
CA LEU A 343 8.80 7.70 25.57
C LEU A 343 8.12 8.75 24.68
N PRO A 344 8.87 9.76 24.22
CA PRO A 344 8.36 10.72 23.26
C PRO A 344 8.10 10.05 21.90
N LEU A 345 7.16 10.63 21.16
CA LEU A 345 6.96 10.37 19.74
C LEU A 345 7.80 11.35 18.92
N ASP A 346 8.25 10.93 17.73
CA ASP A 346 8.86 11.83 16.77
C ASP A 346 7.77 12.42 15.86
N PRO A 347 7.53 13.75 15.86
CA PRO A 347 6.52 14.34 14.98
C PRO A 347 6.83 14.13 13.49
N ALA A 348 8.10 13.90 13.10
CA ALA A 348 8.44 13.64 11.71
C ALA A 348 7.75 12.38 11.16
N ASP A 349 7.55 11.36 12.01
CA ASP A 349 6.92 10.09 11.64
C ASP A 349 5.42 10.23 11.28
N TYR A 350 4.76 11.30 11.75
CA TYR A 350 3.31 11.48 11.62
C TYR A 350 2.91 12.70 10.78
N ARG A 351 3.84 13.63 10.52
CA ARG A 351 3.51 14.88 9.81
C ARG A 351 3.00 14.63 8.41
N GLY A 352 3.63 13.71 7.66
CA GLY A 352 3.21 13.38 6.30
C GLY A 352 1.76 12.87 6.26
N GLN A 353 1.38 12.01 7.20
CA GLN A 353 0.00 11.55 7.31
C GLN A 353 -0.97 12.69 7.67
N MET A 354 -0.61 13.56 8.61
CA MET A 354 -1.45 14.70 8.96
C MET A 354 -1.64 15.67 7.78
N VAL A 355 -0.60 15.90 6.97
CA VAL A 355 -0.68 16.71 5.75
C VAL A 355 -1.60 16.05 4.72
N ALA A 356 -1.49 14.73 4.53
CA ALA A 356 -2.38 13.99 3.64
C ALA A 356 -3.85 14.10 4.10
N ASP A 357 -4.15 13.92 5.38
CA ASP A 357 -5.51 14.05 5.93
C ASP A 357 -6.04 15.50 5.77
N LYS A 358 -5.18 16.51 5.94
CA LYS A 358 -5.53 17.92 5.69
C LYS A 358 -5.81 18.21 4.21
N MET A 359 -5.06 17.59 3.30
CA MET A 359 -5.32 17.66 1.86
C MET A 359 -6.63 16.94 1.50
N GLU A 360 -6.93 15.80 2.13
CA GLU A 360 -8.21 15.09 1.98
C GLU A 360 -9.40 15.97 2.38
N ILE A 361 -9.29 16.68 3.51
CA ILE A 361 -10.33 17.61 3.94
C ILE A 361 -10.47 18.79 2.96
N LEU A 362 -9.35 19.37 2.51
CA LEU A 362 -9.35 20.57 1.66
C LEU A 362 -9.92 20.29 0.26
N SER A 363 -9.54 19.17 -0.33
CA SER A 363 -10.07 18.71 -1.62
C SER A 363 -11.57 18.39 -1.55
N GLN A 364 -12.04 17.76 -0.47
CA GLN A 364 -13.49 17.57 -0.28
C GLN A 364 -14.21 18.92 -0.16
N GLN A 365 -13.63 19.91 0.52
CA GLN A 365 -14.20 21.27 0.57
C GLN A 365 -14.30 21.91 -0.81
N TRP A 366 -13.32 21.72 -1.68
CA TRP A 366 -13.40 22.20 -3.07
C TRP A 366 -14.51 21.49 -3.85
N LEU A 367 -14.64 20.16 -3.72
CA LEU A 367 -15.72 19.43 -4.38
C LEU A 367 -17.11 19.87 -3.87
N ASP A 368 -17.25 20.15 -2.58
CA ASP A 368 -18.49 20.67 -1.99
C ASP A 368 -18.79 22.11 -2.46
N GLU A 369 -17.77 22.95 -2.60
CA GLU A 369 -17.90 24.34 -3.07
C GLU A 369 -18.31 24.43 -4.54
N TYR A 370 -17.62 23.67 -5.41
CA TYR A 370 -17.90 23.67 -6.85
C TYR A 370 -19.15 22.83 -7.17
N GLY A 371 -19.42 21.81 -6.37
CA GLY A 371 -20.56 20.90 -6.50
C GLY A 371 -20.39 19.89 -7.63
N VAL A 372 -20.50 18.61 -7.30
CA VAL A 372 -20.46 17.49 -8.27
C VAL A 372 -21.89 17.10 -8.66
N VAL A 373 -22.21 17.18 -9.95
CA VAL A 373 -23.55 16.90 -10.48
C VAL A 373 -23.49 15.84 -11.58
N PRO A 374 -23.96 14.60 -11.34
CA PRO A 374 -24.04 13.57 -12.37
C PRO A 374 -25.11 13.88 -13.43
N THR A 375 -24.91 13.36 -14.64
CA THR A 375 -25.87 13.42 -15.76
C THR A 375 -26.61 12.10 -15.91
N GLU A 376 -27.60 12.04 -16.81
CA GLU A 376 -28.28 10.77 -17.15
C GLU A 376 -27.31 9.71 -17.72
N ALA A 377 -26.18 10.11 -18.31
CA ALA A 377 -25.18 9.17 -18.80
C ALA A 377 -24.45 8.44 -17.67
N PHE A 378 -24.28 9.06 -16.49
CA PHE A 378 -23.70 8.40 -15.32
C PHE A 378 -24.57 7.26 -14.80
N GLU A 379 -25.90 7.41 -14.87
CA GLU A 379 -26.85 6.39 -14.44
C GLU A 379 -26.86 5.16 -15.36
N GLN A 380 -26.42 5.32 -16.61
CA GLN A 380 -26.34 4.21 -17.59
C GLN A 380 -25.14 3.29 -17.33
N ILE A 381 -24.17 3.72 -16.53
CA ILE A 381 -22.97 2.94 -16.22
C ILE A 381 -23.32 1.93 -15.12
N ASP A 382 -23.32 0.65 -15.50
CA ASP A 382 -23.44 -0.49 -14.61
C ASP A 382 -22.05 -1.07 -14.28
N PRO A 383 -21.55 -0.96 -13.02
CA PRO A 383 -20.23 -1.44 -12.64
C PRO A 383 -19.99 -2.93 -12.89
N ILE A 384 -21.04 -3.76 -12.80
CA ILE A 384 -20.92 -5.21 -12.94
C ILE A 384 -20.72 -5.59 -14.41
N THR A 385 -21.56 -5.05 -15.30
CA THR A 385 -21.41 -5.22 -16.75
C THR A 385 -20.07 -4.65 -17.21
N PHE A 386 -19.73 -3.45 -16.76
CA PHE A 386 -18.45 -2.80 -17.05
C PHE A 386 -17.27 -3.71 -16.68
N ARG A 387 -17.19 -4.20 -15.44
CA ARG A 387 -16.11 -5.11 -15.02
C ARG A 387 -16.04 -6.36 -15.88
N THR A 388 -17.18 -6.98 -16.17
CA THR A 388 -17.22 -8.18 -17.01
C THR A 388 -16.58 -7.92 -18.38
N GLN A 389 -16.92 -6.80 -19.02
CA GLN A 389 -16.36 -6.43 -20.32
C GLN A 389 -14.90 -5.99 -20.24
N VAL A 390 -14.49 -5.28 -19.19
CA VAL A 390 -13.09 -4.90 -18.98
C VAL A 390 -12.20 -6.13 -18.83
N THR A 391 -12.67 -7.19 -18.17
CA THR A 391 -11.90 -8.45 -18.08
C THR A 391 -11.73 -9.14 -19.41
N ALA A 392 -12.76 -9.14 -20.26
CA ALA A 392 -12.64 -9.65 -21.62
C ALA A 392 -11.66 -8.81 -22.47
N LEU A 393 -11.71 -7.49 -22.32
CA LEU A 393 -10.77 -6.56 -22.95
C LEU A 393 -9.32 -6.80 -22.48
N GLN A 394 -9.10 -6.91 -21.17
CA GLN A 394 -7.80 -7.21 -20.58
C GLN A 394 -7.24 -8.55 -21.07
N ALA A 395 -8.07 -9.59 -21.15
CA ALA A 395 -7.66 -10.88 -21.68
C ALA A 395 -7.24 -10.79 -23.16
N ALA A 396 -7.94 -10.01 -23.97
CA ALA A 396 -7.59 -9.79 -25.37
C ALA A 396 -6.27 -9.02 -25.54
N VAL A 397 -6.11 -7.93 -24.79
CA VAL A 397 -4.87 -7.13 -24.78
C VAL A 397 -3.69 -7.97 -24.29
N GLN A 398 -3.88 -8.79 -23.26
CA GLN A 398 -2.84 -9.68 -22.75
C GLN A 398 -2.39 -10.69 -23.82
N GLN A 399 -3.32 -11.26 -24.59
CA GLN A 399 -2.99 -12.18 -25.68
C GLN A 399 -2.22 -11.50 -26.82
N GLU A 400 -2.64 -10.29 -27.19
CA GLU A 400 -1.95 -9.50 -28.21
C GLU A 400 -0.50 -9.17 -27.80
N ILE A 401 -0.31 -8.71 -26.57
CA ILE A 401 1.02 -8.38 -26.03
C ILE A 401 1.89 -9.63 -25.89
N ALA A 402 1.33 -10.75 -25.41
CA ALA A 402 2.07 -12.01 -25.28
C ALA A 402 2.60 -12.49 -26.64
N ALA A 403 1.78 -12.41 -27.69
CA ALA A 403 2.19 -12.79 -29.04
C ALA A 403 3.35 -11.92 -29.58
N ILE A 404 3.42 -10.65 -29.19
CA ILE A 404 4.52 -9.76 -29.57
C ILE A 404 5.82 -10.17 -28.90
N TYR A 405 5.78 -10.49 -27.60
CA TYR A 405 6.97 -10.95 -26.88
C TYR A 405 7.44 -12.33 -27.35
N GLU A 406 6.53 -13.27 -27.59
CA GLU A 406 6.85 -14.58 -28.17
C GLU A 406 7.55 -14.42 -29.53
N ALA A 407 7.03 -13.55 -30.41
CA ALA A 407 7.67 -13.30 -31.70
C ALA A 407 9.07 -12.66 -31.58
N ALA A 408 9.27 -11.77 -30.60
CA ALA A 408 10.57 -11.15 -30.35
C ALA A 408 11.60 -12.16 -29.78
N GLU A 409 11.17 -13.11 -28.94
CA GLU A 409 12.01 -14.20 -28.44
C GLU A 409 12.44 -15.16 -29.56
N ASP A 410 11.50 -15.53 -30.45
CA ASP A 410 11.79 -16.39 -31.61
C ASP A 410 12.78 -15.72 -32.59
N ASP A 411 12.68 -14.41 -32.79
CA ASP A 411 13.63 -13.64 -33.61
C ASP A 411 15.02 -13.54 -32.94
N ALA A 412 15.08 -13.47 -31.60
CA ALA A 412 16.34 -13.46 -30.86
C ALA A 412 17.04 -14.83 -30.85
N ASP A 413 16.29 -15.94 -30.75
CA ASP A 413 16.85 -17.30 -30.77
C ASP A 413 17.27 -17.72 -32.19
N SER A 414 16.53 -17.30 -33.22
CA SER A 414 16.88 -17.55 -34.63
C SER A 414 18.09 -16.75 -35.15
N SER A 415 18.48 -15.68 -34.45
CA SER A 415 19.64 -14.85 -34.77
C SER A 415 20.91 -15.21 -33.97
N ALA A 416 20.84 -16.20 -33.07
CA ALA A 416 22.01 -16.76 -32.40
C ALA A 416 22.90 -17.56 -33.40
N PRO A 417 24.23 -17.38 -33.43
CA PRO A 417 25.08 -18.14 -34.36
C PRO A 417 25.05 -19.62 -34.01
N SER A 418 24.61 -20.47 -34.96
CA SER A 418 24.80 -21.91 -34.87
C SER A 418 26.29 -22.21 -34.94
N ASP A 419 26.94 -22.42 -33.80
CA ASP A 419 28.36 -22.80 -33.74
C ASP A 419 28.51 -24.28 -34.12
N GLY A 420 28.35 -24.54 -35.42
CA GLY A 420 28.51 -25.82 -36.06
C GLY A 420 29.76 -25.84 -36.91
N SER A 421 30.94 -25.90 -36.29
CA SER A 421 32.14 -26.40 -36.98
C SER A 421 33.24 -26.80 -36.00
N SER A 422 33.34 -28.10 -35.69
CA SER A 422 34.57 -28.66 -35.10
C SER A 422 35.75 -28.52 -36.07
N PRO A 423 36.93 -28.06 -35.62
CA PRO A 423 38.17 -28.32 -36.34
C PRO A 423 38.96 -29.44 -35.65
N ALA A 424 39.39 -30.38 -36.48
CA ALA A 424 40.31 -31.46 -36.15
C ALA A 424 41.61 -30.92 -35.54
N THR A 425 42.04 -31.53 -34.44
CA THR A 425 43.40 -31.40 -33.90
C THR A 425 44.35 -32.24 -34.75
N ASP A 426 45.31 -31.62 -35.41
CA ASP A 426 46.58 -32.27 -35.70
C ASP A 426 47.78 -31.35 -35.43
N SER A 427 48.79 -32.02 -34.94
CA SER A 427 49.99 -31.60 -34.23
C SER A 427 51.05 -30.87 -35.06
N SER A 428 51.85 -30.02 -34.42
CA SER A 428 53.31 -30.26 -34.37
C SER A 428 54.06 -29.29 -33.44
N SER A 429 54.99 -29.92 -32.72
CA SER A 429 56.05 -29.49 -31.82
C SER A 429 56.84 -28.20 -32.12
N ALA A 430 57.26 -27.51 -31.05
CA ALA A 430 58.68 -27.18 -30.83
C ALA A 430 58.93 -26.83 -29.35
N SER A 431 60.04 -27.36 -28.82
CA SER A 431 60.48 -27.31 -27.42
C SER A 431 61.18 -26.00 -27.05
N GLY A 432 61.13 -25.62 -25.78
CA GLY A 432 62.03 -24.60 -25.21
C GLY A 432 61.96 -24.58 -23.68
N SER A 433 63.01 -25.07 -23.04
CA SER A 433 63.19 -25.26 -21.60
C SER A 433 64.01 -24.10 -20.99
N GLN A 434 64.00 -24.06 -19.64
CA GLN A 434 64.87 -23.34 -18.68
C GLN A 434 64.24 -22.06 -18.11
N GLY A 435 64.23 -21.84 -16.80
CA GLY A 435 64.78 -22.59 -15.67
C GLY A 435 64.53 -21.80 -14.38
#